data_AF-A0A0M2GYX1-F1
#
_entry.id   AF-A0A0M2GYX1-F1
#
_cell.length_a   1.000
_cell.length_b   1.000
_cell.length_c   1.000
_cell.angle_alpha   90.00
_cell.angle_beta   90.00
_cell.angle_gamma   90.00
#
_symmetry.space_group_name_H-M   'P 1'
#
loop_
_entity.id
_entity.type
_entity.pdbx_description
1 polymer ?
#
loop_
_entity_poly.entity_id
_entity_poly.type
_entity_poly.pdbx_seq_one_letter_code
_entity_poly.pdbx_strand_id
1 'polypeptide(L)'
;MRSRSLILALAAAAALVLGTAAPALADHNAGAELYNPDIPDQCYAGAITEGTPPVDIYTSRYTLVEKAGRLHLVCTFTVPARVEAPDGGIGESKGTWIAPTRPTVSLSAGTCLPPGVDAASELWPDDETRSVPASQAKIVAYRTTIVMYCSWALDDLP
;
A
#
# COMPACT_ATOMS: atom_id res chain seq x y z
N MET A 1 -37.06 29.70 -13.14
CA MET A 1 -35.59 29.84 -13.03
C MET A 1 -35.05 29.04 -11.82
N ARG A 2 -35.15 27.71 -11.81
CA ARG A 2 -34.62 26.85 -10.72
C ARG A 2 -33.84 25.62 -11.19
N SER A 3 -33.92 25.28 -12.48
CA SER A 3 -33.34 24.06 -13.05
C SER A 3 -31.90 24.22 -13.56
N ARG A 4 -31.44 25.45 -13.83
CA ARG A 4 -30.05 25.69 -14.31
C ARG A 4 -29.00 25.58 -13.20
N SER A 5 -29.36 25.92 -11.96
CA SER A 5 -28.43 25.88 -10.81
C SER A 5 -28.17 24.46 -10.29
N LEU A 6 -29.09 23.52 -10.53
CA LEU A 6 -28.91 22.12 -10.13
C LEU A 6 -27.85 21.39 -10.99
N ILE A 7 -27.80 21.70 -12.28
CA ILE A 7 -26.89 21.03 -13.23
C ILE A 7 -25.44 21.46 -12.98
N LEU A 8 -25.20 22.74 -12.68
CA LEU A 8 -23.86 23.22 -12.29
C LEU A 8 -23.40 22.64 -10.94
N ALA A 9 -24.33 22.45 -9.98
CA ALA A 9 -24.00 21.85 -8.70
C ALA A 9 -23.65 20.35 -8.82
N LEU A 10 -24.33 19.60 -9.71
CA LEU A 10 -23.98 18.20 -9.98
C LEU A 10 -22.64 18.05 -10.70
N ALA A 11 -22.32 18.94 -11.64
CA ALA A 11 -21.02 18.90 -12.34
C ALA A 11 -19.85 19.24 -11.40
N ALA A 12 -20.04 20.19 -10.48
CA ALA A 12 -19.05 20.50 -9.45
C ALA A 12 -18.88 19.37 -8.43
N ALA A 13 -19.97 18.67 -8.07
CA ALA A 13 -19.91 17.49 -7.20
C ALA A 13 -19.20 16.30 -7.88
N ALA A 14 -19.44 16.06 -9.18
CA ALA A 14 -18.75 15.03 -9.94
C ALA A 14 -17.24 15.32 -10.07
N ALA A 15 -16.85 16.59 -10.26
CA ALA A 15 -15.45 16.98 -10.29
C ALA A 15 -14.75 16.87 -8.92
N LEU A 16 -15.46 17.11 -7.80
CA LEU A 16 -14.91 16.92 -6.46
C LEU A 16 -14.75 15.44 -6.08
N VAL A 17 -15.67 14.57 -6.52
CA VAL A 17 -15.60 13.12 -6.21
C VAL A 17 -14.51 12.42 -7.03
N LEU A 18 -14.14 12.94 -8.21
CA LEU A 18 -13.07 12.39 -9.03
C LEU A 18 -11.65 12.73 -8.51
N GLY A 19 -11.51 13.73 -7.64
CA GLY A 19 -10.21 14.15 -7.09
C GLY A 19 -9.79 13.45 -5.79
N THR A 20 -10.70 12.71 -5.14
CA THR A 20 -10.48 12.15 -3.79
C THR A 20 -10.40 10.63 -3.74
N ALA A 21 -10.36 9.94 -4.89
CA ALA A 21 -10.35 8.47 -4.95
C ALA A 21 -8.95 7.84 -4.88
N ALA A 22 -7.88 8.62 -5.09
CA ALA A 22 -6.49 8.16 -5.02
C ALA A 22 -5.99 7.74 -3.61
N PRO A 23 -6.32 8.41 -2.49
CA PRO A 23 -5.78 8.01 -1.18
C PRO A 23 -6.21 6.59 -0.81
N ALA A 24 -7.47 6.23 -1.08
CA ALA A 24 -8.01 4.92 -0.72
C ALA A 24 -7.28 3.73 -1.36
N LEU A 25 -6.64 3.89 -2.53
CA LEU A 25 -5.92 2.80 -3.21
C LEU A 25 -4.55 2.55 -2.56
N ALA A 26 -3.80 3.60 -2.23
CA ALA A 26 -2.52 3.50 -1.52
C ALA A 26 -2.65 2.69 -0.22
N ASP A 27 -3.79 2.83 0.46
CA ASP A 27 -4.04 2.18 1.75
C ASP A 27 -4.27 0.66 1.64
N HIS A 28 -4.54 0.13 0.45
CA HIS A 28 -4.64 -1.32 0.20
C HIS A 28 -3.32 -1.92 -0.29
N ASN A 29 -2.38 -1.07 -0.69
CA ASN A 29 -1.15 -1.46 -1.36
C ASN A 29 -0.01 -1.67 -0.37
N ALA A 30 1.02 -2.36 -0.87
CA ALA A 30 2.27 -2.50 -0.16
C ALA A 30 3.42 -2.51 -1.15
N GLY A 31 4.64 -2.22 -0.71
CA GLY A 31 5.78 -2.20 -1.61
C GLY A 31 6.92 -1.35 -1.09
N ALA A 32 7.67 -0.77 -2.02
CA ALA A 32 8.73 0.18 -1.70
C ALA A 32 8.62 1.41 -2.62
N GLU A 33 8.52 2.59 -2.01
CA GLU A 33 8.57 3.87 -2.71
C GLU A 33 10.05 4.23 -2.91
N LEU A 34 10.62 3.82 -4.05
CA LEU A 34 12.01 4.11 -4.43
C LEU A 34 12.12 5.06 -5.63
N TYR A 35 11.03 5.77 -5.96
CA TYR A 35 10.96 6.65 -7.14
C TYR A 35 10.88 8.14 -6.79
N ASN A 36 10.43 8.49 -5.59
CA ASN A 36 10.13 9.88 -5.25
C ASN A 36 11.31 10.50 -4.48
N PRO A 37 12.05 11.48 -5.04
CA PRO A 37 13.17 12.11 -4.34
C PRO A 37 12.74 12.91 -3.10
N ASP A 38 11.45 13.25 -2.98
CA ASP A 38 10.89 13.96 -1.83
C ASP A 38 10.39 13.01 -0.72
N ILE A 39 10.27 11.69 -1.01
CA ILE A 39 9.90 10.68 -0.02
C ILE A 39 11.13 9.81 0.27
N PRO A 40 11.56 9.67 1.54
CA PRO A 40 12.69 8.82 1.88
C PRO A 40 12.49 7.39 1.39
N ASP A 41 13.51 6.79 0.75
CA ASP A 41 13.51 5.39 0.33
C ASP A 41 13.01 4.46 1.44
N GLN A 42 11.76 4.01 1.32
CA GLN A 42 11.12 3.23 2.36
C GLN A 42 10.15 2.20 1.80
N CYS A 43 10.06 1.08 2.51
CA CYS A 43 8.92 0.18 2.35
C CYS A 43 7.71 0.73 3.07
N TYR A 44 6.54 0.42 2.53
CA TYR A 44 5.25 0.71 3.14
C TYR A 44 4.33 -0.51 3.07
N ALA A 45 3.39 -0.56 4.00
CA ALA A 45 2.21 -1.40 3.90
C ALA A 45 1.00 -0.58 4.36
N GLY A 46 0.02 -0.44 3.47
CA GLY A 46 -1.14 0.41 3.67
C GLY A 46 -2.06 -0.09 4.78
N ALA A 47 -2.87 0.83 5.31
CA ALA A 47 -3.74 0.64 6.46
C ALA A 47 -4.72 -0.53 6.32
N ILE A 48 -5.10 -0.94 5.11
CA ILE A 48 -6.05 -2.01 4.80
C ILE A 48 -5.34 -3.34 4.43
N THR A 49 -4.01 -3.34 4.29
CA THR A 49 -3.22 -4.56 4.00
C THR A 49 -3.50 -5.66 5.05
N GLU A 50 -3.75 -6.89 4.62
CA GLU A 50 -4.05 -7.98 5.55
C GLU A 50 -2.83 -8.35 6.40
N GLY A 51 -3.02 -8.55 7.71
CA GLY A 51 -1.94 -8.91 8.63
C GLY A 51 -1.09 -7.73 9.14
N THR A 52 -1.47 -6.49 8.83
CA THR A 52 -0.85 -5.25 9.34
C THR A 52 -1.80 -4.49 10.28
N PRO A 53 -1.35 -3.46 11.01
CA PRO A 53 -2.20 -2.56 11.79
C PRO A 53 -3.22 -1.77 10.96
N PRO A 54 -4.24 -1.15 11.58
CA PRO A 54 -5.25 -0.31 10.90
C PRO A 54 -4.71 1.09 10.52
N VAL A 55 -3.41 1.22 10.27
CA VAL A 55 -2.72 2.44 9.87
C VAL A 55 -1.61 2.08 8.91
N ASP A 56 -1.20 3.02 8.07
CA ASP A 56 -0.03 2.82 7.23
C ASP A 56 1.22 2.65 8.10
N ILE A 57 2.04 1.66 7.74
CA ILE A 57 3.33 1.44 8.37
C ILE A 57 4.44 1.61 7.35
N TYR A 58 5.50 2.28 7.77
CA TYR A 58 6.65 2.59 6.93
C TYR A 58 7.93 2.08 7.59
N THR A 59 8.91 1.67 6.79
CA THR A 59 10.24 1.27 7.28
C THR A 59 11.31 1.50 6.23
N SER A 60 12.46 2.03 6.66
CA SER A 60 13.67 2.06 5.84
C SER A 60 14.48 0.76 5.93
N ARG A 61 14.04 -0.22 6.74
CA ARG A 61 14.70 -1.51 6.89
C ARG A 61 14.17 -2.49 5.86
N TYR A 62 14.83 -2.55 4.73
CA TYR A 62 14.46 -3.47 3.66
C TYR A 62 15.68 -4.10 2.97
N THR A 63 15.41 -5.10 2.15
CA THR A 63 16.39 -5.71 1.26
C THR A 63 15.73 -6.01 -0.07
N LEU A 64 16.39 -5.60 -1.15
CA LEU A 64 16.07 -5.99 -2.51
C LEU A 64 17.13 -6.97 -3.01
N VAL A 65 16.69 -8.10 -3.56
CA VAL A 65 17.58 -9.13 -4.09
C VAL A 65 17.03 -9.66 -5.40
N GLU A 66 17.85 -9.63 -6.44
CA GLU A 66 17.58 -10.38 -7.67
C GLU A 66 18.09 -11.81 -7.51
N LYS A 67 17.19 -12.79 -7.64
CA LYS A 67 17.55 -14.20 -7.52
C LYS A 67 16.56 -15.09 -8.26
N ALA A 68 17.11 -16.00 -9.07
CA ALA A 68 16.35 -17.01 -9.83
C ALA A 68 15.30 -16.38 -10.77
N GLY A 69 15.68 -15.35 -11.54
CA GLY A 69 14.79 -14.70 -12.50
C GLY A 69 13.69 -13.84 -11.86
N ARG A 70 13.86 -13.45 -10.60
CA ARG A 70 12.88 -12.68 -9.83
C ARG A 70 13.54 -11.58 -9.01
N LEU A 71 12.86 -10.46 -8.86
CA LEU A 71 13.19 -9.44 -7.86
C LEU A 71 12.42 -9.76 -6.57
N HIS A 72 13.13 -9.80 -5.46
CA HIS A 72 12.56 -10.08 -4.13
C HIS A 72 12.70 -8.85 -3.25
N LEU A 73 11.60 -8.44 -2.61
CA LEU A 73 11.58 -7.39 -1.60
C LEU A 73 11.27 -8.01 -0.25
N VAL A 74 12.09 -7.71 0.76
CA VAL A 74 11.84 -8.04 2.17
C VAL A 74 11.87 -6.76 2.98
N CYS A 75 10.76 -6.42 3.64
CA CYS A 75 10.66 -5.25 4.50
C CYS A 75 10.44 -5.69 5.95
N THR A 76 11.10 -5.02 6.90
CA THR A 76 10.96 -5.31 8.33
C THR A 76 10.44 -4.09 9.08
N PHE A 77 9.23 -4.19 9.61
CA PHE A 77 8.57 -3.14 10.38
C PHE A 77 8.65 -3.45 11.88
N THR A 78 8.82 -2.39 12.67
CA THR A 78 8.64 -2.44 14.13
C THR A 78 7.37 -1.69 14.49
N VAL A 79 6.41 -2.41 15.07
CA VAL A 79 5.05 -1.91 15.31
C VAL A 79 4.71 -2.06 16.80
N PRO A 80 4.02 -1.09 17.42
CA PRO A 80 3.53 -1.23 18.79
C PRO A 80 2.73 -2.51 19.03
N ALA A 81 2.74 -3.01 20.27
CA ALA A 81 2.01 -4.22 20.64
C ALA A 81 0.47 -4.06 20.51
N ARG A 82 -0.02 -2.82 20.51
CA ARG A 82 -1.42 -2.45 20.32
C ARG A 82 -1.48 -1.19 19.48
N VAL A 83 -2.30 -1.18 18.44
CA VAL A 83 -2.58 0.00 17.60
C VAL A 83 -4.08 0.10 17.43
N GLU A 84 -4.65 1.23 17.86
CA GLU A 84 -6.08 1.47 17.75
C GLU A 84 -6.49 1.74 16.31
N ALA A 85 -7.70 1.31 15.97
CA ALA A 85 -8.32 1.75 14.73
C ALA A 85 -8.56 3.27 14.78
N PRO A 86 -8.31 3.99 13.69
CA PRO A 86 -8.66 5.40 13.60
C PRO A 86 -10.18 5.57 13.57
N ASP A 87 -10.70 6.57 14.29
CA ASP A 87 -12.12 6.93 14.24
C ASP A 87 -12.45 7.59 12.90
N GLY A 88 -13.36 6.99 12.10
CA GLY A 88 -13.78 7.53 10.81
C GLY A 88 -12.71 7.45 9.72
N GLY A 89 -11.71 6.59 9.88
CA GLY A 89 -10.54 6.48 9.01
C GLY A 89 -10.50 5.21 8.16
N ILE A 90 -9.57 5.19 7.20
CA ILE A 90 -9.42 4.16 6.17
C ILE A 90 -9.12 2.76 6.76
N GLY A 91 -8.48 2.67 7.94
CA GLY A 91 -8.26 1.41 8.64
C GLY A 91 -9.34 1.01 9.66
N GLU A 92 -10.43 1.77 9.80
CA GLU A 92 -11.45 1.55 10.84
C GLU A 92 -12.01 0.13 10.82
N SER A 93 -12.27 -0.40 9.62
CA SER A 93 -12.86 -1.72 9.41
C SER A 93 -11.99 -2.90 9.88
N LYS A 94 -10.67 -2.70 10.04
CA LYS A 94 -9.77 -3.74 10.56
C LYS A 94 -9.83 -3.87 12.08
N GLY A 95 -10.38 -2.87 12.77
CA GLY A 95 -10.41 -2.82 14.23
C GLY A 95 -9.03 -2.69 14.86
N THR A 96 -8.98 -2.79 16.18
CA THR A 96 -7.72 -2.72 16.94
C THR A 96 -6.77 -3.85 16.54
N TRP A 97 -5.54 -3.48 16.20
CA TRP A 97 -4.44 -4.43 16.06
C TRP A 97 -3.86 -4.82 17.41
N ILE A 98 -3.67 -6.12 17.61
CA ILE A 98 -2.96 -6.69 18.75
C ILE A 98 -1.83 -7.56 18.24
N ALA A 99 -0.60 -7.25 18.67
CA ALA A 99 0.58 -7.99 18.30
C ALA A 99 0.44 -9.48 18.65
N PRO A 100 0.63 -10.40 17.68
CA PRO A 100 0.44 -11.81 17.93
C PRO A 100 1.59 -12.36 18.77
N THR A 101 1.27 -13.26 19.70
CA THR A 101 2.27 -13.91 20.58
C THR A 101 2.91 -15.15 19.94
N ARG A 102 2.42 -15.56 18.76
CA ARG A 102 2.94 -16.63 17.90
C ARG A 102 3.05 -16.12 16.47
N PRO A 103 3.96 -16.63 15.63
CA PRO A 103 4.04 -16.22 14.24
C PRO A 103 2.71 -16.44 13.53
N THR A 104 2.18 -15.40 12.89
CA THR A 104 1.04 -15.47 11.99
C THR A 104 1.51 -15.24 10.56
N VAL A 105 0.80 -15.81 9.60
CA VAL A 105 1.04 -15.59 8.18
C VAL A 105 -0.28 -15.15 7.55
N SER A 106 -0.24 -14.03 6.85
CA SER A 106 -1.34 -13.51 6.05
C SER A 106 -0.85 -13.30 4.62
N LEU A 107 -1.77 -13.45 3.68
CA LEU A 107 -1.54 -13.16 2.28
C LEU A 107 -2.45 -11.99 1.92
N SER A 108 -1.88 -10.82 1.69
CA SER A 108 -2.68 -9.68 1.27
C SER A 108 -3.11 -9.90 -0.18
N ALA A 109 -4.43 -9.91 -0.43
CA ALA A 109 -4.97 -9.93 -1.78
C ALA A 109 -4.77 -8.58 -2.52
N GLY A 110 -4.30 -7.54 -1.82
CA GLY A 110 -3.92 -6.26 -2.41
C GLY A 110 -2.61 -6.33 -3.21
N THR A 111 -2.34 -5.29 -4.00
CA THR A 111 -1.19 -5.24 -4.90
C THR A 111 0.08 -4.91 -4.12
N CYS A 112 1.04 -5.84 -4.13
CA CYS A 112 2.42 -5.47 -3.83
C CYS A 112 3.05 -4.86 -5.07
N LEU A 113 3.28 -3.55 -5.02
CA LEU A 113 3.79 -2.76 -6.11
C LEU A 113 5.32 -2.88 -6.19
N PRO A 114 5.89 -3.10 -7.39
CA PRO A 114 7.33 -3.09 -7.60
C PRO A 114 7.98 -1.78 -7.15
N PRO A 115 9.27 -1.81 -6.81
CA PRO A 115 10.02 -0.58 -6.60
C PRO A 115 9.99 0.29 -7.86
N GLY A 116 9.66 1.57 -7.70
CA GLY A 116 9.56 2.49 -8.83
C GLY A 116 8.13 2.91 -9.17
N VAL A 117 7.13 2.15 -8.74
CA VAL A 117 5.71 2.43 -8.99
C VAL A 117 5.17 3.43 -7.98
N ASP A 118 4.35 4.37 -8.43
CA ASP A 118 3.61 5.26 -7.54
C ASP A 118 2.51 4.50 -6.80
N ALA A 119 2.60 4.50 -5.47
CA ALA A 119 1.66 3.80 -4.59
C ALA A 119 0.22 4.33 -4.69
N ALA A 120 0.07 5.62 -4.97
CA ALA A 120 -1.24 6.28 -5.00
C ALA A 120 -1.97 6.09 -6.33
N SER A 121 -1.25 6.20 -7.46
CA SER A 121 -1.83 6.01 -8.79
C SER A 121 -1.76 4.57 -9.30
N GLU A 122 -0.90 3.72 -8.72
CA GLU A 122 -0.57 2.38 -9.22
C GLU A 122 -0.01 2.40 -10.64
N LEU A 123 0.79 3.43 -10.97
CA LEU A 123 1.36 3.64 -12.29
C LEU A 123 2.87 3.82 -12.24
N TRP A 124 3.53 3.49 -13.35
CA TRP A 124 4.93 3.83 -13.57
C TRP A 124 5.03 5.32 -13.90
N PRO A 125 5.80 6.13 -13.13
CA PRO A 125 5.91 7.57 -13.37
C PRO A 125 6.51 7.95 -14.73
N ASP A 126 7.32 7.07 -15.31
CA ASP A 126 7.95 7.25 -16.63
C ASP A 126 7.05 6.82 -17.79
N ASP A 127 6.03 6.01 -17.54
CA ASP A 127 5.10 5.49 -18.54
C ASP A 127 3.80 4.99 -17.90
N GLU A 128 2.84 5.89 -17.76
CA GLU A 128 1.52 5.61 -17.18
C GLU A 128 0.70 4.57 -17.98
N THR A 129 1.11 4.22 -19.20
CA THR A 129 0.40 3.21 -20.01
C THR A 129 0.93 1.79 -19.81
N ARG A 130 2.09 1.67 -19.16
CA ARG A 130 2.73 0.39 -18.87
C ARG A 130 1.98 -0.34 -17.75
N SER A 131 1.69 -1.62 -17.99
CA SER A 131 1.06 -2.44 -16.96
C SER A 131 1.99 -2.58 -15.76
N VAL A 132 1.46 -2.33 -14.56
CA VAL A 132 2.17 -2.66 -13.32
C VAL A 132 1.96 -4.14 -12.99
N PRO A 133 3.03 -4.94 -12.83
CA PRO A 133 2.88 -6.33 -12.47
C PRO A 133 2.39 -6.48 -11.03
N ALA A 134 1.29 -7.20 -10.86
CA ALA A 134 0.74 -7.51 -9.54
C ALA A 134 1.56 -8.63 -8.87
N SER A 135 1.98 -8.41 -7.63
CA SER A 135 2.47 -9.46 -6.72
C SER A 135 1.61 -9.50 -5.48
N GLN A 136 1.42 -10.70 -4.92
CA GLN A 136 0.82 -10.83 -3.61
C GLN A 136 1.85 -10.46 -2.53
N ALA A 137 1.45 -9.69 -1.51
CA ALA A 137 2.30 -9.48 -0.34
C ALA A 137 2.08 -10.62 0.66
N LYS A 138 3.17 -11.27 1.07
CA LYS A 138 3.17 -12.22 2.20
C LYS A 138 3.59 -11.49 3.46
N ILE A 139 2.71 -11.46 4.45
CA ILE A 139 2.93 -10.81 5.73
C ILE A 139 3.15 -11.86 6.81
N VAL A 140 4.25 -11.72 7.56
CA VAL A 140 4.55 -12.54 8.73
C VAL A 140 4.66 -11.63 9.95
N ALA A 141 3.75 -11.78 10.91
CA ALA A 141 3.76 -10.98 12.13
C ALA A 141 4.13 -11.85 13.35
N TYR A 142 5.04 -11.34 14.18
CA TYR A 142 5.41 -11.94 15.45
C TYR A 142 5.79 -10.86 16.45
N ARG A 143 5.05 -10.79 17.56
CA ARG A 143 5.17 -9.72 18.56
C ARG A 143 5.09 -8.36 17.87
N THR A 144 6.06 -7.49 18.11
CA THR A 144 6.16 -6.14 17.56
C THR A 144 6.89 -6.09 16.21
N THR A 145 7.13 -7.24 15.57
CA THR A 145 7.82 -7.32 14.29
C THR A 145 6.88 -7.83 13.21
N ILE A 146 6.84 -7.11 12.09
CA ILE A 146 6.16 -7.55 10.87
C ILE A 146 7.20 -7.64 9.77
N VAL A 147 7.21 -8.76 9.06
CA VAL A 147 8.01 -8.96 7.86
C VAL A 147 7.06 -9.05 6.67
N MET A 148 7.28 -8.21 5.69
CA MET A 148 6.60 -8.28 4.40
C MET A 148 7.55 -8.83 3.35
N TYR A 149 7.03 -9.72 2.51
CA TYR A 149 7.74 -10.28 1.38
C TYR A 149 6.93 -10.14 0.10
N CYS A 150 7.58 -9.65 -0.95
CA CYS A 150 7.02 -9.55 -2.30
C CYS A 150 8.01 -10.07 -3.34
N SER A 151 7.49 -10.56 -4.46
CA SER A 151 8.34 -11.10 -5.51
C SER A 151 7.71 -10.99 -6.89
N TRP A 152 8.44 -10.38 -7.82
CA TRP A 152 8.03 -10.19 -9.23
C TRP A 152 8.99 -10.94 -10.15
N ALA A 153 8.52 -11.40 -11.31
CA ALA A 153 9.44 -11.92 -12.32
C ALA A 153 10.24 -10.75 -12.91
N LEU A 154 11.53 -10.96 -13.21
CA LEU A 154 12.35 -9.89 -13.81
C LEU A 154 11.87 -9.51 -15.21
N ASP A 155 11.34 -10.48 -15.96
CA ASP A 155 10.80 -10.24 -17.31
C ASP A 155 9.52 -9.37 -17.30
N ASP A 156 8.89 -9.20 -16.13
CA ASP A 156 7.72 -8.34 -15.93
C ASP A 156 8.12 -6.91 -15.47
N LEU A 157 9.40 -6.69 -15.17
CA LEU A 157 9.94 -5.43 -14.67
C LEU A 157 10.69 -4.67 -15.79
N PRO A 158 10.74 -3.33 -15.75
CA PRO A 158 11.45 -2.51 -16.73
C PRO A 158 12.98 -2.69 -16.70
#